data_AF-A0A6I8P1W8-F1
#
_entry.id   AF-A0A6I8P1W8-F1
#
_cell.length_a   1.000
_cell.length_b   1.000
_cell.length_c   1.000
_cell.angle_alpha   90.00
_cell.angle_beta   90.00
_cell.angle_gamma   90.00
#
_symmetry.space_group_name_H-M   'P 1'
#
loop_
_entity.id
_entity.type
_entity.pdbx_description
1 polymer ?
#
loop_
_entity_poly.entity_id
_entity_poly.type
_entity_poly.pdbx_seq_one_letter_code
_entity_poly.pdbx_strand_id
1 'polypeptide(L)'
;MLRCSRIHQSKVEAMPLDLASLRSVKHFAESFKSKNLSLHVLICNAASFALPWTITEDGLESTFQVNHLGHFYLVQLLQDVMRASSPARVVMVSSESHRFTDIKDSSGKLDFGLLSPPKKEYWAMLAYNRSKLCNILFSNELNSQCVFGPKCLSLIIHPKVHRFGWLDGSF
;
A
#
# COMPACT_ATOMS: atom_id res chain seq x y z
N MET A 1 -14.83 -7.41 -32.04
CA MET A 1 -15.97 -7.35 -31.08
C MET A 1 -15.88 -8.57 -30.17
N LEU A 2 -15.20 -8.49 -29.02
CA LEU A 2 -15.12 -9.60 -28.07
C LEU A 2 -16.34 -9.52 -27.14
N ARG A 3 -17.37 -10.33 -27.42
CA ARG A 3 -18.48 -10.55 -26.48
C ARG A 3 -18.02 -11.52 -25.40
N CYS A 4 -17.79 -11.01 -24.19
CA CYS A 4 -17.66 -11.84 -23.00
C CYS A 4 -19.07 -12.33 -22.61
N SER A 5 -19.36 -13.60 -22.84
CA SER A 5 -20.68 -14.22 -22.69
C SER A 5 -20.90 -14.94 -21.35
N ARG A 6 -20.09 -14.65 -20.32
CA ARG A 6 -20.25 -15.24 -18.98
C ARG A 6 -20.07 -14.18 -17.90
N ILE A 7 -21.18 -13.68 -17.36
CA ILE A 7 -21.17 -12.94 -16.10
C ILE A 7 -21.06 -13.99 -14.99
N HIS A 8 -19.85 -14.20 -14.46
CA HIS A 8 -19.71 -14.93 -13.21
C HIS A 8 -20.34 -14.08 -12.10
N GLN A 9 -21.30 -14.65 -11.36
CA GLN A 9 -21.80 -13.98 -10.16
C GLN A 9 -20.72 -14.05 -9.08
N SER A 10 -20.01 -12.94 -8.88
CA SER A 10 -19.05 -12.77 -7.80
C SER A 10 -19.77 -12.28 -6.55
N LYS A 11 -19.46 -12.89 -5.40
CA LYS A 11 -19.86 -12.35 -4.10
C LYS A 11 -18.89 -11.23 -3.73
N VAL A 12 -19.42 -10.02 -3.53
CA VAL A 12 -18.64 -8.85 -3.12
C VAL A 12 -19.04 -8.47 -1.70
N GLU A 13 -18.05 -8.18 -0.87
CA GLU A 13 -18.26 -7.70 0.48
C GLU A 13 -17.36 -6.49 0.73
N ALA A 14 -17.91 -5.46 1.37
CA ALA A 14 -17.17 -4.30 1.82
C ALA A 14 -16.84 -4.44 3.31
N MET A 15 -15.61 -4.09 3.67
CA MET A 15 -15.14 -4.10 5.05
C MET A 15 -14.40 -2.79 5.32
N PRO A 16 -14.65 -2.12 6.46
CA PRO A 16 -14.01 -0.85 6.77
C PRO A 16 -12.50 -1.05 7.03
N LEU A 17 -11.69 -0.21 6.39
CA LEU A 17 -10.24 -0.18 6.55
C LEU A 17 -9.77 1.26 6.42
N ASP A 18 -9.20 1.79 7.50
CA ASP A 18 -8.52 3.08 7.48
C ASP A 18 -7.02 2.86 7.71
N LEU A 19 -6.22 3.20 6.70
CA LEU A 19 -4.76 3.05 6.75
C LEU A 19 -4.08 4.13 7.61
N ALA A 20 -4.78 5.22 7.95
CA ALA A 20 -4.32 6.24 8.87
C ALA A 20 -4.49 5.84 10.36
N SER A 21 -4.98 4.63 10.63
CA SER A 21 -5.13 4.06 11.97
C SER A 21 -4.61 2.62 11.99
N LEU A 22 -3.49 2.35 12.69
CA LEU A 22 -2.98 0.98 12.84
C LEU A 22 -3.96 0.09 13.61
N ARG A 23 -4.76 0.69 14.50
CA ARG A 23 -5.87 0.01 15.15
C ARG A 23 -6.92 -0.47 14.15
N SER A 24 -7.31 0.37 13.20
CA SER A 24 -8.26 0.03 12.13
C SER A 24 -7.71 -1.09 11.23
N VAL A 25 -6.43 -1.00 10.84
CA VAL A 25 -5.74 -2.05 10.06
C VAL A 25 -5.77 -3.40 10.78
N LYS A 26 -5.47 -3.41 12.09
CA LYS A 26 -5.51 -4.63 12.90
C LYS A 26 -6.92 -5.21 12.97
N HIS A 27 -7.91 -4.35 13.24
CA HIS A 27 -9.31 -4.77 13.34
C HIS A 27 -9.84 -5.36 12.02
N PHE A 28 -9.49 -4.76 10.88
CA PHE A 28 -9.81 -5.30 9.56
C PHE A 28 -9.21 -6.70 9.38
N ALA A 29 -7.92 -6.88 9.68
CA ALA A 29 -7.24 -8.16 9.51
C ALA A 29 -7.85 -9.26 10.39
N GLU A 30 -8.19 -8.94 11.65
CA GLU A 30 -8.88 -9.86 12.56
C GLU A 30 -10.28 -10.22 12.06
N SER A 31 -11.04 -9.23 11.59
CA SER A 31 -12.37 -9.43 11.01
C SER A 31 -12.34 -10.24 9.71
N PHE A 32 -11.27 -10.12 8.93
CA PHE A 32 -11.08 -10.94 7.74
C PHE A 32 -10.76 -12.39 8.13
N LYS A 33 -9.84 -12.58 9.09
CA LYS A 33 -9.46 -13.91 9.61
C LYS A 33 -10.66 -14.66 10.19
N SER A 34 -11.56 -13.98 10.92
CA SER A 34 -12.73 -14.63 11.52
C SER A 34 -13.73 -15.19 10.49
N LYS A 35 -13.63 -14.77 9.22
CA LYS A 35 -14.45 -15.32 8.13
C LYS A 35 -13.96 -16.67 7.63
N ASN A 36 -12.74 -17.09 8.00
CA ASN A 36 -12.11 -18.34 7.55
C ASN A 36 -12.13 -18.48 6.01
N LEU A 37 -11.89 -17.39 5.29
CA LEU A 37 -11.80 -17.36 3.82
C LEU A 37 -10.33 -17.42 3.38
N SER A 38 -10.10 -18.04 2.21
CA SER A 38 -8.80 -18.01 1.55
C SER A 38 -8.49 -16.61 0.99
N LEU A 39 -7.24 -16.18 1.14
CA LEU A 39 -6.72 -14.92 0.60
C LEU A 39 -5.66 -15.19 -0.48
N HIS A 40 -6.12 -15.32 -1.72
CA HIS A 40 -5.24 -15.58 -2.87
C HIS A 40 -4.59 -14.30 -3.42
N VAL A 41 -5.20 -13.13 -3.26
CA VAL A 41 -4.66 -11.88 -3.78
C VAL A 41 -4.93 -10.74 -2.80
N LEU A 42 -3.88 -10.03 -2.42
CA LEU A 42 -3.96 -8.79 -1.63
C LEU A 42 -3.40 -7.63 -2.46
N ILE A 43 -4.21 -6.63 -2.75
CA ILE A 43 -3.80 -5.46 -3.56
C ILE A 43 -3.70 -4.23 -2.66
N CYS A 44 -2.46 -3.79 -2.41
CA CYS A 44 -2.13 -2.60 -1.64
C CYS A 44 -2.15 -1.37 -2.56
N ASN A 45 -3.34 -0.87 -2.88
CA ASN A 45 -3.55 0.22 -3.83
C ASN A 45 -3.73 1.61 -3.21
N ALA A 46 -4.47 1.70 -2.10
CA ALA A 46 -4.87 2.98 -1.52
C ALA A 46 -3.68 3.89 -1.22
N ALA A 47 -3.81 5.19 -1.54
CA ALA A 47 -2.78 6.19 -1.30
C ALA A 47 -3.39 7.59 -1.15
N SER A 48 -2.75 8.40 -0.32
CA SER A 48 -2.95 9.84 -0.17
C SER A 48 -1.89 10.59 -0.98
N PHE A 49 -2.31 11.64 -1.69
CA PHE A 49 -1.45 12.51 -2.47
C PHE A 49 -1.91 13.97 -2.35
N ALA A 50 -0.96 14.91 -2.39
CA ALA A 50 -1.19 16.36 -2.39
C ALA A 50 -2.00 16.89 -1.18
N LEU A 51 -1.99 16.17 -0.05
CA LEU A 51 -2.60 16.63 1.19
C LEU A 51 -1.62 17.49 2.02
N PRO A 52 -2.14 18.41 2.86
CA PRO A 52 -1.33 19.10 3.85
C PRO A 52 -0.67 18.13 4.83
N TRP A 53 0.45 18.54 5.42
CA TRP A 53 1.09 17.77 6.49
C TRP A 53 0.13 17.62 7.67
N THR A 54 -0.09 16.36 8.09
CA THR A 54 -0.86 16.02 9.28
C THR A 54 -0.23 14.83 10.00
N ILE A 55 -0.61 14.67 11.26
CA ILE A 55 -0.21 13.53 12.09
C ILE A 55 -1.45 12.67 12.32
N THR A 56 -1.27 11.37 12.15
CA THR A 56 -2.30 10.36 12.43
C THR A 56 -2.50 10.17 13.93
N GLU A 57 -3.52 9.41 14.33
CA GLU A 57 -3.71 9.02 15.73
C GLU A 57 -2.53 8.20 16.29
N ASP A 58 -1.76 7.56 15.40
CA ASP A 58 -0.56 6.78 15.75
C ASP A 58 0.71 7.64 15.89
N GLY A 59 0.60 8.96 15.73
CA GLY A 59 1.74 9.89 15.90
C GLY A 59 2.70 9.94 14.71
N LEU A 60 2.30 9.45 13.53
CA LEU A 60 3.13 9.36 12.33
C LEU A 60 2.67 10.35 11.25
N GLU A 61 3.58 10.72 10.34
CA GLU A 61 3.21 11.55 9.19
C GLU A 61 2.21 10.80 8.29
N SER A 62 1.09 11.48 7.99
CA SER A 62 -0.08 10.89 7.33
C SER A 62 0.19 10.23 5.98
N THR A 63 0.96 10.86 5.08
CA THR A 63 1.26 10.31 3.75
C THR A 63 2.10 9.06 3.88
N PHE A 64 3.14 9.07 4.72
CA PHE A 64 3.98 7.90 4.96
C PHE A 64 3.19 6.74 5.56
N GLN A 65 2.35 7.04 6.57
CA GLN A 65 1.55 6.01 7.20
C GLN A 65 0.55 5.39 6.22
N VAL A 66 -0.28 6.20 5.57
CA VAL A 66 -1.32 5.70 4.65
C VAL A 66 -0.72 4.94 3.48
N ASN A 67 0.31 5.50 2.85
CA ASN A 67 0.81 4.96 1.58
C ASN A 67 1.73 3.76 1.76
N HIS A 68 2.34 3.61 2.93
CA HIS A 68 3.33 2.57 3.19
C HIS A 68 3.07 1.79 4.49
N LEU A 69 3.12 2.42 5.66
CA LEU A 69 3.11 1.68 6.93
C LEU A 69 1.81 0.90 7.16
N GLY A 70 0.65 1.47 6.81
CA GLY A 70 -0.63 0.78 6.91
C GLY A 70 -0.68 -0.48 6.03
N HIS A 71 -0.19 -0.40 4.79
CA HIS A 71 -0.09 -1.54 3.88
C HIS A 71 0.93 -2.56 4.37
N PHE A 72 2.11 -2.11 4.80
CA PHE A 72 3.13 -2.96 5.39
C PHE A 72 2.56 -3.77 6.56
N TYR A 73 1.89 -3.11 7.49
CA TYR A 73 1.30 -3.76 8.65
C TYR A 73 0.17 -4.72 8.28
N LEU A 74 -0.68 -4.35 7.32
CA LEU A 74 -1.74 -5.21 6.80
C LEU A 74 -1.19 -6.51 6.20
N VAL A 75 -0.14 -6.41 5.37
CA VAL A 75 0.53 -7.56 4.76
C VAL A 75 1.10 -8.48 5.84
N GLN A 76 1.80 -7.93 6.84
CA GLN A 76 2.34 -8.70 7.95
C GLN A 76 1.25 -9.44 8.74
N LEU A 77 0.13 -8.79 9.02
CA LEU A 77 -0.97 -9.39 9.77
C LEU A 77 -1.66 -10.52 8.99
N LEU A 78 -1.76 -10.41 7.67
CA LEU A 78 -2.47 -11.39 6.82
C LEU A 78 -1.53 -12.48 6.26
N GLN A 79 -0.24 -12.44 6.58
CA GLN A 79 0.74 -13.28 5.90
C GLN A 79 0.49 -14.78 6.03
N ASP A 80 0.05 -15.23 7.21
CA ASP A 80 -0.23 -16.64 7.48
C ASP A 80 -1.43 -17.14 6.70
N VAL A 81 -2.46 -16.29 6.57
CA VAL A 81 -3.65 -16.60 5.79
C VAL A 81 -3.28 -16.74 4.32
N MET A 82 -2.45 -15.83 3.81
CA MET A 82 -1.94 -15.91 2.44
C MET A 82 -1.10 -17.16 2.20
N ARG A 83 -0.20 -17.51 3.13
CA ARG A 83 0.58 -18.75 3.05
C ARG A 83 -0.30 -19.99 2.99
N ALA A 84 -1.32 -20.06 3.85
CA ALA A 84 -2.29 -21.17 3.87
C ALA A 84 -3.14 -21.22 2.59
N SER A 85 -3.32 -20.07 1.91
CA SER A 85 -4.11 -19.93 0.69
C SER A 85 -3.31 -20.13 -0.60
N SER A 86 -2.14 -20.77 -0.55
CA SER A 86 -1.25 -20.90 -1.72
C SER A 86 -1.96 -21.53 -2.94
N PRO A 87 -1.78 -20.99 -4.16
CA PRO A 87 -0.95 -19.83 -4.49
C PRO A 87 -1.61 -18.51 -4.06
N ALA A 88 -0.83 -17.64 -3.42
CA ALA A 88 -1.24 -16.30 -3.02
C ALA A 88 -0.33 -15.24 -3.65
N ARG A 89 -0.74 -13.98 -3.76
CA ARG A 89 0.06 -12.87 -4.31
C ARG A 89 -0.22 -11.57 -3.56
N VAL A 90 0.82 -10.81 -3.26
CA VAL A 90 0.70 -9.42 -2.79
C VAL A 90 0.99 -8.50 -3.97
N VAL A 91 0.21 -7.45 -4.17
CA VAL A 91 0.47 -6.45 -5.22
C VAL A 91 0.64 -5.10 -4.54
N MET A 92 1.86 -4.56 -4.60
CA MET A 92 2.18 -3.23 -4.07
C MET A 92 2.07 -2.20 -5.20
N VAL A 93 1.09 -1.29 -5.12
CA VAL A 93 0.93 -0.27 -6.17
C VAL A 93 1.89 0.90 -5.91
N SER A 94 2.83 1.08 -6.84
CA SER A 94 3.78 2.20 -6.83
C SER A 94 3.40 3.26 -7.89
N SER A 95 4.30 4.19 -8.19
CA SER A 95 4.16 5.23 -9.22
C SER A 95 5.51 5.50 -9.86
N GLU A 96 5.56 5.98 -11.11
CA GLU A 96 6.83 6.43 -11.74
C GLU A 96 7.54 7.52 -10.92
N SER A 97 6.79 8.21 -10.06
CA SER A 97 7.31 9.28 -9.21
C SER A 97 8.36 8.81 -8.20
N HIS A 98 8.44 7.51 -7.90
CA HIS A 98 9.49 6.92 -7.06
C HIS A 98 10.92 7.20 -7.57
N ARG A 99 11.07 7.49 -8.87
CA ARG A 99 12.37 7.81 -9.50
C ARG A 99 12.87 9.21 -9.14
N PHE A 100 11.98 10.07 -8.64
CA PHE A 100 12.26 11.46 -8.30
C PHE A 100 12.29 11.64 -6.78
N THR A 101 13.16 10.89 -6.11
CA THR A 101 13.41 10.99 -4.67
C THR A 101 14.90 11.06 -4.38
N ASP A 102 15.26 11.81 -3.35
CA ASP A 102 16.50 11.61 -2.63
C ASP A 102 16.18 11.17 -1.20
N ILE A 103 16.73 10.03 -0.80
CA ILE A 103 16.66 9.50 0.59
C ILE A 103 18.08 9.40 1.17
N LYS A 104 19.03 10.10 0.58
CA LYS A 104 20.39 10.16 1.10
C LYS A 104 20.56 11.38 2.00
N ASP A 105 21.22 11.20 3.14
CA ASP A 105 21.75 12.32 3.91
C ASP A 105 22.92 12.99 3.18
N SER A 106 23.46 14.05 3.78
CA SER A 106 24.65 14.76 3.28
C SER A 106 25.92 13.89 3.19
N SER A 107 25.92 12.69 3.78
CA SER A 107 27.00 11.70 3.71
C SER A 107 26.77 10.61 2.66
N GLY A 108 25.62 10.65 1.96
CA GLY A 108 25.25 9.65 0.97
C GLY A 108 24.59 8.38 1.54
N LYS A 109 24.32 8.33 2.85
CA LYS A 109 23.65 7.19 3.53
C LYS A 109 22.15 7.35 3.53
N LEU A 110 21.42 6.23 3.58
CA LEU A 110 19.97 6.24 3.69
C LEU A 110 19.53 6.93 4.99
N ASP A 111 18.76 8.00 4.87
CA ASP A 111 18.15 8.71 5.99
C ASP A 111 16.66 8.37 6.09
N PHE A 112 16.33 7.49 7.03
CA PHE A 112 14.95 7.08 7.28
C PHE A 112 14.11 8.19 7.92
N GLY A 113 14.70 9.21 8.53
CA GLY A 113 13.98 10.37 9.06
C GLY A 113 13.26 11.15 7.95
N LEU A 114 13.76 11.07 6.72
CA LEU A 114 13.16 11.68 5.53
C LEU A 114 11.86 11.01 5.08
N LEU A 115 11.57 9.80 5.55
CA LEU A 115 10.35 9.07 5.22
C LEU A 115 9.13 9.62 5.97
N SER A 116 9.34 10.12 7.19
CA SER A 116 8.31 10.77 8.02
C SER A 116 8.79 12.16 8.44
N PRO A 117 8.91 13.11 7.50
CA PRO A 117 9.54 14.39 7.76
C PRO A 117 8.69 15.28 8.70
N PRO A 118 9.33 16.12 9.52
CA PRO A 118 8.62 17.11 10.33
C PRO A 118 7.96 18.17 9.43
N LYS A 119 6.93 18.84 9.95
CA LYS A 119 6.13 19.84 9.21
C LYS A 119 6.96 20.87 8.44
N LYS A 120 8.06 21.36 9.04
CA LYS A 120 8.97 22.36 8.45
C LYS A 120 9.70 21.89 7.18
N GLU A 121 9.86 20.58 7.01
CA GLU A 121 10.59 19.95 5.91
C GLU A 121 9.64 19.16 4.99
N TYR A 122 8.33 19.24 5.24
CA TYR A 122 7.35 18.50 4.47
C TYR A 122 7.11 19.16 3.11
N TRP A 123 7.31 18.37 2.07
CA TRP A 123 6.83 18.68 0.72
C TRP A 123 6.00 17.50 0.22
N ALA A 124 4.72 17.72 -0.03
CA ALA A 124 3.74 16.67 -0.31
C ALA A 124 4.16 15.74 -1.47
N MET A 125 4.75 16.32 -2.53
CA MET A 125 5.23 15.54 -3.67
C MET A 125 6.40 14.62 -3.28
N LEU A 126 7.36 15.10 -2.50
CA LEU A 126 8.52 14.30 -2.08
C LEU A 126 8.14 13.25 -1.05
N ALA A 127 7.25 13.56 -0.10
CA ALA A 127 6.70 12.58 0.83
C ALA A 127 5.97 11.44 0.08
N TYR A 128 5.15 11.80 -0.92
CA TYR A 128 4.51 10.83 -1.80
C TYR A 128 5.54 9.98 -2.57
N ASN A 129 6.51 10.59 -3.23
CA ASN A 129 7.52 9.88 -4.02
C ASN A 129 8.32 8.90 -3.14
N ARG A 130 8.73 9.33 -1.94
CA ARG A 130 9.42 8.49 -0.96
C ARG A 130 8.55 7.31 -0.51
N SER A 131 7.27 7.55 -0.22
CA SER A 131 6.35 6.46 0.13
C SER A 131 6.19 5.43 -1.01
N LYS A 132 6.21 5.87 -2.28
CA LYS A 132 6.13 4.99 -3.44
C LYS A 132 7.44 4.21 -3.68
N LEU A 133 8.59 4.78 -3.33
CA LEU A 133 9.86 4.05 -3.28
C LEU A 133 9.84 2.97 -2.18
N CYS A 134 9.30 3.27 -1.00
CA CYS A 134 9.15 2.27 0.07
C CYS A 134 8.31 1.06 -0.37
N ASN A 135 7.25 1.27 -1.16
CA ASN A 135 6.45 0.16 -1.71
C ASN A 135 7.25 -0.74 -2.66
N ILE A 136 8.21 -0.18 -3.42
CA ILE A 136 9.10 -0.95 -4.29
C ILE A 136 10.10 -1.74 -3.46
N LEU A 137 10.75 -1.08 -2.50
CA LEU A 137 11.72 -1.73 -1.60
C LEU A 137 11.06 -2.88 -0.83
N PHE A 138 9.86 -2.66 -0.30
CA PHE A 138 9.12 -3.69 0.41
C PHE A 138 8.71 -4.84 -0.51
N SER A 139 8.26 -4.55 -1.74
CA SER A 139 7.98 -5.59 -2.74
C SER A 139 9.22 -6.46 -3.04
N ASN A 140 10.39 -5.83 -3.17
CA ASN A 140 11.65 -6.56 -3.39
C ASN A 140 12.00 -7.43 -2.18
N GLU A 141 11.80 -6.92 -0.96
CA GLU A 141 12.07 -7.65 0.27
C GLU A 141 11.14 -8.86 0.43
N LEU A 142 9.84 -8.70 0.17
CA LEU A 142 8.87 -9.80 0.20
C LEU A 142 9.26 -10.93 -0.77
N ASN A 143 9.76 -10.58 -1.95
CA ASN A 143 10.26 -11.54 -2.93
C ASN A 143 11.58 -12.19 -2.48
N SER A 144 12.53 -11.40 -1.97
CA SER A 144 13.84 -11.87 -1.51
C SER A 144 13.73 -12.87 -0.36
N GLN A 145 12.94 -12.55 0.66
CA GLN A 145 12.75 -13.42 1.82
C GLN A 145 11.87 -14.64 1.52
N CYS A 146 11.29 -14.76 0.31
CA CYS A 146 10.35 -15.82 -0.04
C CYS A 146 9.26 -16.00 1.03
N VAL A 147 8.80 -14.91 1.64
CA VAL A 147 7.94 -14.91 2.86
C VAL A 147 6.70 -15.79 2.70
N PHE A 148 6.23 -15.92 1.46
CA PHE A 148 5.02 -16.62 1.04
C PHE A 148 5.30 -17.87 0.17
N GLY A 149 6.56 -18.29 0.05
CA GLY A 149 7.00 -19.40 -0.81
C GLY A 149 7.16 -19.05 -2.29
N PRO A 150 7.68 -19.97 -3.13
CA PRO A 150 8.08 -19.72 -4.53
C PRO A 150 6.91 -19.40 -5.49
N LYS A 151 5.66 -19.43 -5.00
CA LYS A 151 4.44 -19.19 -5.80
C LYS A 151 3.76 -17.86 -5.48
N CYS A 152 4.33 -17.08 -4.57
CA CYS A 152 3.85 -15.74 -4.26
C CYS A 152 4.71 -14.70 -4.95
N LEU A 153 4.03 -13.81 -5.66
CA LEU A 153 4.66 -12.84 -6.52
C LEU A 153 4.26 -11.46 -6.02
N SER A 154 5.24 -10.72 -5.51
CA SER A 154 5.07 -9.29 -5.27
C SER A 154 5.26 -8.53 -6.58
N LEU A 155 4.17 -7.96 -7.11
CA LEU A 155 4.16 -7.19 -8.34
C LEU A 155 4.02 -5.70 -8.07
N ILE A 156 4.74 -4.91 -8.85
CA ILE A 156 4.61 -3.46 -8.89
C ILE A 156 3.87 -3.10 -10.17
N ILE A 157 2.77 -2.38 -10.04
CA ILE A 157 2.08 -1.77 -11.17
C ILE A 157 2.38 -0.27 -11.11
N HIS A 158 2.87 0.27 -12.23
CA HIS A 158 2.97 1.70 -12.47
C HIS A 158 1.74 2.15 -13.27
N PRO A 159 0.67 2.62 -12.63
CA PRO A 159 -0.39 3.29 -13.38
C PRO A 159 0.22 4.56 -14.01
N LYS A 160 0.07 4.71 -15.33
CA LYS A 160 0.21 6.02 -15.96
C LYS A 160 -0.84 6.95 -15.35
N VAL A 161 -0.59 8.26 -15.37
CA VAL A 161 -1.57 9.26 -14.94
C VAL A 161 -2.87 9.02 -15.70
N HIS A 162 -3.88 8.51 -15.01
CA HIS A 162 -5.26 8.44 -15.49
C HIS A 162 -6.06 9.46 -14.69
N ARG A 163 -6.87 10.27 -15.37
CA ARG A 163 -7.83 11.16 -14.71
C ARG A 163 -8.76 10.30 -13.85
N PHE A 164 -8.63 10.40 -12.53
CA PHE A 164 -9.64 9.94 -11.60
C PHE A 164 -10.71 11.04 -11.50
N GLY A 165 -11.96 10.72 -11.85
CA GLY A 165 -13.13 11.62 -11.81
C GLY A 165 -13.61 11.92 -10.39
N TRP A 166 -12.71 12.36 -9.51
CA TRP A 166 -13.02 12.88 -8.18
C TRP A 166 -12.74 14.39 -8.10
N LEU A 167 -12.40 15.02 -9.23
CA LEU A 167 -12.07 16.44 -9.34
C LEU A 167 -13.19 17.28 -9.97
N ASP A 168 -14.26 16.65 -10.43
CA ASP A 168 -15.50 17.27 -10.88
C ASP A 168 -16.51 17.24 -9.74
N GLY A 169 -16.36 18.15 -8.79
CA GLY A 169 -17.25 18.32 -7.63
C GLY A 169 -18.72 18.59 -8.02
N SER A 170 -19.42 17.54 -8.43
CA SER A 170 -20.83 17.54 -8.77
C SER A 170 -21.49 16.44 -7.94
N PHE A 171 -22.17 16.86 -6.87
CA PHE A 171 -23.21 16.06 -6.23
C PHE A 171 -24.45 16.05 -7.13
#